data_AF-A0A522BZA5-F1
#
_entry.id   AF-A0A522BZA5-F1
#
_cell.length_a   1.000
_cell.length_b   1.000
_cell.length_c   1.000
_cell.angle_alpha   90.00
_cell.angle_beta   90.00
_cell.angle_gamma   90.00
#
_symmetry.space_group_name_H-M   'P 1'
#
loop_
_entity.id
_entity.type
_entity.pdbx_description
1 polymer ?
#
loop_
_entity_poly.entity_id
_entity_poly.type
_entity_poly.pdbx_seq_one_letter_code
_entity_poly.pdbx_strand_id
1 'polypeptide(L)'
;MPASLDGDDLVFSHPDPSGVLSGIRLQQDVRIPGEQLEFTRADGGWVLRVPRPGVDRMEYSFELQHRDGGSEWVCDPGNPLRVGGAFGDKSVLELPEYSAPAWTTSDPPRGRRRETAVSSRGLAHDVPCVLWSAAGLGDADEAPLLVVHDGPEYDALAGLTHFLDAMVEARRLPPMRAALLSPVDRNETYSASTTYGRALALGLVPRLAAEVPTGAVLGMGASLGGLAMLQAQRAHPGVFAGLYLQSSSFFHRVLDEQESGFERFSRIAGFVDSVLRAGPAVDPVPVVMSCGVIEENVENNRLMTRALHAQGYDTRLVENRDVHTYTGWRDTFDPNLVDLVRRVLQGPSHAA
;
A
#
# COMPACT_ATOMS: atom_id res chain seq x y z
N MET A 1 -10.55 1.93 -29.64
CA MET A 1 -11.40 2.70 -28.69
C MET A 1 -10.78 2.54 -27.32
N PRO A 2 -10.84 3.54 -26.42
CA PRO A 2 -10.45 3.32 -25.03
C PRO A 2 -11.33 2.23 -24.40
N ALA A 3 -10.80 1.57 -23.38
CA ALA A 3 -11.65 0.75 -22.51
C ALA A 3 -12.83 1.57 -21.97
N SER A 4 -14.00 0.93 -21.88
CA SER A 4 -15.24 1.63 -21.51
C SER A 4 -16.21 0.68 -20.81
N LEU A 5 -17.20 1.28 -20.13
CA LEU A 5 -18.35 0.57 -19.56
C LEU A 5 -19.50 0.58 -20.57
N ASP A 6 -20.05 -0.58 -20.91
CA ASP A 6 -21.23 -0.74 -21.76
C ASP A 6 -22.25 -1.64 -21.06
N GLY A 7 -23.28 -1.03 -20.49
CA GLY A 7 -24.18 -1.71 -19.56
C GLY A 7 -23.43 -2.13 -18.29
N ASP A 8 -23.46 -3.42 -17.97
CA ASP A 8 -22.77 -4.02 -16.83
C ASP A 8 -21.41 -4.65 -17.21
N ASP A 9 -20.98 -4.52 -18.46
CA ASP A 9 -19.74 -5.09 -18.96
C ASP A 9 -18.67 -4.02 -19.20
N LEU A 10 -17.42 -4.38 -18.92
CA LEU A 10 -16.27 -3.65 -19.42
C LEU A 10 -15.92 -4.14 -20.81
N VAL A 11 -15.69 -3.20 -21.72
CA VAL A 11 -15.32 -3.47 -23.11
C VAL A 11 -13.92 -2.93 -23.38
N PHE A 12 -13.05 -3.82 -23.84
CA PHE A 12 -11.69 -3.51 -24.26
C PHE A 12 -11.55 -3.75 -25.76
N SER A 13 -10.73 -2.93 -26.43
CA SER A 13 -10.49 -3.08 -27.86
C SER A 13 -9.04 -2.79 -28.23
N HIS A 14 -8.52 -3.51 -29.21
CA HIS A 14 -7.19 -3.27 -29.76
C HIS A 14 -7.21 -3.40 -31.29
N PRO A 15 -6.71 -2.40 -32.05
CA PRO A 15 -6.67 -2.48 -33.51
C PRO A 15 -5.59 -3.49 -33.98
N ASP A 16 -5.88 -4.26 -35.02
CA ASP A 16 -4.90 -5.15 -35.70
C ASP A 16 -5.22 -5.24 -37.20
N PRO A 17 -5.18 -4.11 -37.94
CA PRO A 17 -5.61 -4.07 -39.34
C PRO A 17 -4.71 -4.91 -40.25
N SER A 18 -3.44 -5.10 -39.89
CA SER A 18 -2.48 -5.93 -40.60
C SER A 18 -2.60 -7.42 -40.27
N GLY A 19 -3.37 -7.78 -39.25
CA GLY A 19 -3.58 -9.18 -38.84
C GLY A 19 -2.33 -9.87 -38.30
N VAL A 20 -1.39 -9.12 -37.71
CA VAL A 20 -0.07 -9.63 -37.28
C VAL A 20 -0.15 -10.39 -35.96
N LEU A 21 -1.19 -10.13 -35.16
CA LEU A 21 -1.39 -10.78 -33.86
C LEU A 21 -2.09 -12.13 -34.02
N SER A 22 -1.64 -13.09 -33.20
CA SER A 22 -2.25 -14.41 -33.01
C SER A 22 -3.27 -14.41 -31.87
N GLY A 23 -3.11 -13.53 -30.89
CA GLY A 23 -4.01 -13.38 -29.74
C GLY A 23 -3.73 -12.11 -28.93
N ILE A 24 -4.67 -11.73 -28.08
CA ILE A 24 -4.50 -10.68 -27.07
C ILE A 24 -5.15 -11.14 -25.78
N ARG A 25 -4.45 -10.96 -24.67
CA ARG A 25 -4.94 -11.28 -23.34
C ARG A 25 -4.95 -10.05 -22.44
N LEU A 26 -6.05 -9.85 -21.71
CA LEU A 26 -6.17 -8.79 -20.69
C LEU A 26 -5.34 -9.17 -19.46
N GLN A 27 -4.52 -8.24 -19.00
CA GLN A 27 -3.74 -8.35 -17.78
C GLN A 27 -4.32 -7.40 -16.74
N GLN A 28 -4.68 -7.94 -15.57
CA GLN A 28 -5.53 -7.28 -14.59
C GLN A 28 -5.32 -7.85 -13.18
N ASP A 29 -5.57 -7.02 -12.16
CA ASP A 29 -5.45 -7.40 -10.75
C ASP A 29 -6.83 -7.50 -10.03
N VAL A 30 -7.92 -7.36 -10.79
CA VAL A 30 -9.33 -7.30 -10.32
C VAL A 30 -10.06 -8.64 -10.34
N ARG A 31 -9.31 -9.75 -10.30
CA ARG A 31 -9.81 -11.13 -10.10
C ARG A 31 -10.82 -11.62 -11.14
N ILE A 32 -10.80 -11.07 -12.35
CA ILE A 32 -11.58 -11.65 -13.46
C ILE A 32 -11.01 -13.05 -13.78
N PRO A 33 -11.84 -14.09 -13.93
CA PRO A 33 -11.37 -15.44 -14.21
C PRO A 33 -10.53 -15.54 -15.48
N GLY A 34 -9.46 -16.33 -15.43
CA GLY A 34 -8.44 -16.36 -16.48
C GLY A 34 -8.95 -16.83 -17.85
N GLU A 35 -9.99 -17.64 -17.89
CA GLU A 35 -10.67 -18.10 -19.10
C GLU A 35 -11.48 -16.99 -19.79
N GLN A 36 -11.73 -15.86 -19.11
CA GLN A 36 -12.47 -14.72 -19.63
C GLN A 36 -11.55 -13.57 -20.10
N LEU A 37 -10.22 -13.76 -20.10
CA LEU A 37 -9.26 -12.69 -20.42
C LEU A 37 -8.82 -12.65 -21.89
N GLU A 38 -9.24 -13.63 -22.70
CA GLU A 38 -8.86 -13.74 -24.11
C GLU A 38 -9.76 -12.90 -25.01
N PHE A 39 -9.15 -12.06 -25.85
CA PHE A 39 -9.88 -11.26 -26.82
C PHE A 39 -10.35 -12.10 -28.01
N THR A 40 -11.43 -11.65 -28.64
CA THR A 40 -11.97 -12.26 -29.87
C THR A 40 -11.79 -11.31 -31.05
N ARG A 41 -11.55 -11.84 -32.26
CA ARG A 41 -11.44 -11.00 -33.46
C ARG A 41 -12.80 -10.40 -33.84
N ALA A 42 -12.82 -9.09 -34.08
CA ALA A 42 -13.96 -8.35 -34.60
C ALA A 42 -13.49 -7.15 -35.44
N ASP A 43 -14.09 -6.93 -36.61
CA ASP A 43 -13.92 -5.75 -37.48
C ASP A 43 -12.47 -5.25 -37.69
N GLY A 44 -11.55 -6.17 -38.00
CA GLY A 44 -10.14 -5.81 -38.24
C GLY A 44 -9.34 -5.49 -36.98
N GLY A 45 -9.87 -5.85 -35.81
CA GLY A 45 -9.18 -5.77 -34.53
C GLY A 45 -9.64 -6.87 -33.59
N TRP A 46 -9.45 -6.61 -32.30
CA TRP A 46 -9.72 -7.51 -31.19
C TRP A 46 -10.60 -6.82 -30.18
N VAL A 47 -11.60 -7.55 -29.66
CA VAL A 47 -12.55 -7.06 -28.66
C VAL A 47 -12.68 -8.09 -27.55
N LEU A 48 -12.69 -7.59 -26.31
CA LEU A 48 -13.00 -8.37 -25.13
C LEU A 48 -14.14 -7.67 -24.37
N ARG A 49 -15.11 -8.47 -23.91
CA ARG A 49 -16.17 -8.05 -23.00
C ARG A 49 -16.11 -8.91 -21.76
N VAL A 50 -16.07 -8.28 -20.58
CA VAL A 50 -16.02 -8.97 -19.29
C VAL A 50 -17.00 -8.33 -18.31
N PRO A 51 -17.59 -9.10 -17.38
CA PRO A 51 -18.43 -8.54 -16.34
C PRO A 51 -17.67 -7.50 -15.52
N ARG A 52 -18.35 -6.41 -15.15
CA ARG A 52 -17.78 -5.35 -14.31
C ARG A 52 -17.35 -5.91 -12.93
N PRO A 53 -16.06 -5.79 -12.56
CA PRO A 53 -15.59 -6.17 -11.23
C PRO A 53 -16.08 -5.18 -10.17
N GLY A 54 -16.06 -5.61 -8.90
CA GLY A 54 -16.52 -4.84 -7.74
C GLY A 54 -15.63 -3.66 -7.32
N VAL A 55 -15.04 -2.95 -8.28
CA VAL A 55 -14.13 -1.81 -8.08
C VAL A 55 -14.72 -0.53 -8.69
N ASP A 56 -14.16 0.60 -8.32
CA ASP A 56 -14.46 1.91 -8.92
C ASP A 56 -13.41 2.30 -9.96
N ARG A 57 -12.23 1.67 -9.94
CA ARG A 57 -11.20 1.79 -10.97
C ARG A 57 -10.43 0.49 -11.14
N MET A 58 -9.77 0.32 -12.27
CA MET A 58 -8.82 -0.78 -12.47
C MET A 58 -7.59 -0.36 -13.28
N GLU A 59 -6.44 -0.91 -12.88
CA GLU A 59 -5.21 -0.86 -13.66
C GLU A 59 -5.15 -2.08 -14.57
N TYR A 60 -4.77 -1.89 -15.84
CA TYR A 60 -4.69 -2.98 -16.80
C TYR A 60 -3.66 -2.74 -17.91
N SER A 61 -3.23 -3.84 -18.52
CA SER A 61 -2.41 -3.85 -19.72
C SER A 61 -2.85 -4.99 -20.64
N PHE A 62 -2.29 -5.04 -21.85
CA PHE A 62 -2.53 -6.11 -22.80
C PHE A 62 -1.24 -6.90 -23.00
N GLU A 63 -1.35 -8.22 -22.99
CA GLU A 63 -0.33 -9.10 -23.55
C GLU A 63 -0.69 -9.34 -25.02
N LEU A 64 0.11 -8.79 -25.93
CA LEU A 64 -0.01 -9.04 -27.36
C LEU A 64 0.78 -10.28 -27.72
N GLN A 65 0.14 -11.24 -28.38
CA GLN A 65 0.77 -12.45 -28.87
C GLN A 65 0.96 -12.35 -30.38
N HIS A 66 2.19 -12.53 -30.84
CA HIS A 66 2.59 -12.44 -32.24
C HIS A 66 2.59 -13.82 -32.89
N ARG A 67 2.34 -13.88 -34.21
CA ARG A 67 2.30 -15.14 -34.95
C ARG A 67 3.65 -15.86 -35.06
N ASP A 68 4.75 -15.14 -34.85
CA ASP A 68 6.10 -15.70 -34.78
C ASP A 68 6.42 -16.37 -33.44
N GLY A 69 5.47 -16.33 -32.49
CA GLY A 69 5.60 -16.92 -31.15
C GLY A 69 6.10 -15.94 -30.08
N GLY A 70 6.39 -14.68 -30.43
CA GLY A 70 6.73 -13.66 -29.44
C GLY A 70 5.50 -13.14 -28.67
N SER A 71 5.73 -12.58 -27.49
CA SER A 71 4.74 -11.76 -26.79
C SER A 71 5.34 -10.48 -26.23
N GLU A 72 4.51 -9.44 -26.12
CA GLU A 72 4.89 -8.17 -25.51
C GLU A 72 3.76 -7.62 -24.64
N TRP A 73 4.14 -6.85 -23.63
CA TRP A 73 3.22 -6.22 -22.70
C TRP A 73 3.10 -4.75 -23.05
N VAL A 74 1.88 -4.30 -23.33
CA VAL A 74 1.62 -2.93 -23.74
C VAL A 74 0.49 -2.31 -22.93
N CYS A 75 0.59 -1.01 -22.76
CA CYS A 75 -0.52 -0.18 -22.37
C CYS A 75 -1.58 -0.11 -23.49
N ASP A 76 -2.86 0.09 -23.13
CA ASP A 76 -3.95 0.28 -24.09
C ASP A 76 -3.71 1.55 -24.90
N PRO A 77 -3.44 1.46 -26.21
CA PRO A 77 -3.10 2.63 -27.03
C PRO A 77 -4.25 3.63 -27.14
N GLY A 78 -5.50 3.19 -26.92
CA GLY A 78 -6.69 4.03 -26.96
C GLY A 78 -6.94 4.81 -25.66
N ASN A 79 -6.28 4.45 -24.56
CA ASN A 79 -6.51 5.06 -23.25
C ASN A 79 -5.35 5.99 -22.86
N PRO A 80 -5.57 7.31 -22.69
CA PRO A 80 -4.52 8.23 -22.28
C PRO A 80 -4.19 8.16 -20.78
N LEU A 81 -5.07 7.58 -19.95
CA LEU A 81 -4.85 7.49 -18.51
C LEU A 81 -3.86 6.38 -18.20
N ARG A 82 -2.79 6.76 -17.51
CA ARG A 82 -1.69 5.88 -17.12
C ARG A 82 -1.39 6.00 -15.64
N VAL A 83 -0.84 4.94 -15.09
CA VAL A 83 -0.27 4.92 -13.74
C VAL A 83 1.06 4.19 -13.80
N GLY A 84 2.06 4.75 -13.12
CA GLY A 84 3.36 4.12 -12.97
C GLY A 84 3.31 2.91 -12.05
N GLY A 85 4.14 1.92 -12.31
CA GLY A 85 4.27 0.74 -11.48
C GLY A 85 5.69 0.19 -11.51
N ALA A 86 6.01 -0.71 -10.56
CA ALA A 86 7.33 -1.34 -10.46
C ALA A 86 7.71 -2.15 -11.72
N PHE A 87 6.72 -2.53 -12.54
CA PHE A 87 6.89 -3.31 -13.77
C PHE A 87 6.56 -2.49 -15.03
N GLY A 88 6.62 -1.16 -14.94
CA GLY A 88 6.25 -0.24 -16.00
C GLY A 88 4.82 0.30 -15.87
N ASP A 89 4.44 1.16 -16.82
CA ASP A 89 3.16 1.83 -16.81
C ASP A 89 2.01 0.87 -17.13
N LYS A 90 0.88 1.04 -16.44
CA LYS A 90 -0.41 0.42 -16.76
C LYS A 90 -1.40 1.48 -17.23
N SER A 91 -2.39 1.04 -17.98
CA SER A 91 -3.58 1.85 -18.32
C SER A 91 -4.53 1.88 -17.13
N VAL A 92 -5.26 2.97 -16.96
CA VAL A 92 -6.27 3.09 -15.89
C VAL A 92 -7.65 3.25 -16.51
N LEU A 93 -8.56 2.36 -16.15
CA LEU A 93 -9.99 2.55 -16.40
C LEU A 93 -10.64 3.05 -15.11
N GLU A 94 -11.15 4.28 -15.13
CA GLU A 94 -11.94 4.87 -14.06
C GLU A 94 -13.42 4.69 -14.40
N LEU A 95 -14.20 4.13 -13.47
CA LEU A 95 -15.63 3.95 -13.62
C LEU A 95 -16.36 5.21 -13.14
N PRO A 96 -17.63 5.44 -13.55
CA PRO A 96 -18.34 6.69 -13.27
C PRO A 96 -18.41 7.09 -11.78
N GLU A 97 -18.33 6.12 -10.88
CA GLU A 97 -18.40 6.30 -9.43
C GLU A 97 -17.06 6.69 -8.81
N TYR A 98 -15.95 6.51 -9.53
CA TYR A 98 -14.64 6.87 -9.02
C TYR A 98 -14.44 8.38 -8.99
N SER A 99 -13.92 8.85 -7.85
CA SER A 99 -13.45 10.21 -7.67
C SER A 99 -12.15 10.18 -6.91
N ALA A 100 -11.08 10.69 -7.52
CA ALA A 100 -9.82 10.89 -6.81
C ALA A 100 -10.03 11.85 -5.60
N PRO A 101 -9.32 11.65 -4.48
CA PRO A 101 -9.39 12.56 -3.34
C PRO A 101 -8.99 13.99 -3.73
N ALA A 102 -9.73 14.99 -3.23
CA ALA A 102 -9.53 16.39 -3.61
C ALA A 102 -8.10 16.90 -3.37
N TRP A 103 -7.42 16.39 -2.33
CA TRP A 103 -6.05 16.79 -1.99
C TRP A 103 -5.04 16.48 -3.10
N THR A 104 -5.30 15.49 -3.97
CA THR A 104 -4.40 15.10 -5.07
C THR A 104 -4.17 16.19 -6.12
N THR A 105 -5.06 17.19 -6.16
CA THR A 105 -4.99 18.34 -7.08
C THR A 105 -4.66 19.65 -6.36
N SER A 106 -4.38 19.59 -5.06
CA SER A 106 -3.98 20.77 -4.28
C SER A 106 -2.54 21.17 -4.58
N ASP A 107 -2.17 22.42 -4.26
CA ASP A 107 -0.79 22.89 -4.36
C ASP A 107 -0.31 23.50 -3.03
N PRO A 108 -0.08 22.67 -2.00
CA PRO A 108 0.38 23.12 -0.70
C PRO A 108 1.86 23.52 -0.73
N PRO A 109 2.32 24.36 0.20
CA PRO A 109 3.75 24.59 0.41
C PRO A 109 4.49 23.28 0.62
N ARG A 110 5.57 23.07 -0.15
CA ARG A 110 6.31 21.80 -0.15
C ARG A 110 7.25 21.71 1.05
N GLY A 111 7.15 20.60 1.79
CA GLY A 111 8.07 20.27 2.87
C GLY A 111 9.50 20.02 2.37
N ARG A 112 10.48 20.20 3.27
CA ARG A 112 11.89 19.96 2.98
C ARG A 112 12.18 18.46 2.97
N ARG A 113 12.96 17.99 1.99
CA ARG A 113 13.43 16.61 1.87
C ARG A 113 14.95 16.55 2.07
N ARG A 114 15.42 15.57 2.83
CA ARG A 114 16.85 15.28 3.05
C ARG A 114 17.10 13.78 2.91
N GLU A 115 17.98 13.41 1.99
CA GLU A 115 18.45 12.03 1.88
C GLU A 115 19.44 11.70 2.99
N THR A 116 19.33 10.49 3.55
CA THR A 116 20.22 9.93 4.56
C THR A 116 20.28 8.41 4.41
N ALA A 117 21.12 7.76 5.20
CA ALA A 117 21.15 6.31 5.31
C ALA A 117 21.32 5.93 6.78
N VAL A 118 20.49 5.00 7.26
CA VAL A 118 20.46 4.62 8.68
C VAL A 118 20.96 3.19 8.83
N SER A 119 22.02 3.03 9.60
CA SER A 119 22.59 1.71 9.92
C SER A 119 21.96 1.12 11.17
N SER A 120 21.80 -0.20 11.23
CA SER A 120 21.35 -0.90 12.43
C SER A 120 22.05 -2.25 12.58
N ARG A 121 22.34 -2.62 13.83
CA ARG A 121 22.97 -3.91 14.12
C ARG A 121 22.02 -5.03 13.72
N GLY A 122 22.52 -5.96 12.89
CA GLY A 122 21.74 -7.09 12.37
C GLY A 122 21.27 -6.89 10.94
N LEU A 123 21.49 -5.70 10.34
CA LEU A 123 21.33 -5.49 8.91
C LEU A 123 22.69 -5.60 8.21
N ALA A 124 22.69 -6.18 7.02
CA ALA A 124 23.90 -6.32 6.20
C ALA A 124 24.30 -4.99 5.52
N HIS A 125 23.33 -4.10 5.32
CA HIS A 125 23.48 -2.82 4.63
C HIS A 125 22.78 -1.71 5.40
N ASP A 126 23.26 -0.49 5.21
CA ASP A 126 22.56 0.71 5.66
C ASP A 126 21.24 0.83 4.87
N VAL A 127 20.20 1.33 5.54
CA VAL A 127 18.87 1.53 4.94
C VAL A 127 18.79 2.94 4.40
N PRO A 128 18.73 3.16 3.07
CA PRO A 128 18.51 4.48 2.51
C PRO A 128 17.18 5.05 2.98
N CYS A 129 17.16 6.33 3.31
CA CYS A 129 16.00 7.00 3.88
C CYS A 129 15.88 8.42 3.33
N VAL A 130 14.66 8.86 3.03
CA VAL A 130 14.37 10.28 2.83
C VAL A 130 13.64 10.81 4.07
N LEU A 131 14.24 11.77 4.75
CA LEU A 131 13.60 12.54 5.81
C LEU A 131 12.86 13.72 5.20
N TRP A 132 11.54 13.69 5.29
CA TRP A 132 10.66 14.81 4.96
C TRP A 132 10.27 15.56 6.23
N SER A 133 10.23 16.90 6.16
CA SER A 133 9.73 17.77 7.23
C SER A 133 8.75 18.77 6.64
N ALA A 134 7.57 18.91 7.27
CA ALA A 134 6.54 19.84 6.84
C ALA A 134 7.08 21.27 6.63
N ALA A 135 6.51 22.00 5.68
CA ALA A 135 6.87 23.38 5.42
C ALA A 135 6.74 24.24 6.69
N GLY A 136 7.77 25.06 6.96
CA GLY A 136 7.81 25.93 8.14
C GLY A 136 8.22 25.24 9.45
N LEU A 137 8.40 23.91 9.48
CA LEU A 137 8.91 23.20 10.66
C LEU A 137 10.42 23.42 10.83
N GLY A 138 10.82 23.99 11.96
CA GLY A 138 12.23 24.25 12.30
C GLY A 138 12.98 22.96 12.65
N ASP A 139 14.29 22.96 12.47
CA ASP A 139 15.13 21.77 12.75
C ASP A 139 15.19 21.42 14.25
N ALA A 140 14.95 22.39 15.13
CA ALA A 140 14.96 22.23 16.58
C ALA A 140 13.57 21.91 17.18
N ASP A 141 12.50 22.01 16.38
CA ASP A 141 11.13 21.81 16.87
C ASP A 141 10.82 20.33 17.00
N GLU A 142 10.34 19.91 18.16
CA GLU A 142 9.83 18.56 18.35
C GLU A 142 8.55 18.36 17.53
N ALA A 143 8.48 17.25 16.78
CA ALA A 143 7.31 16.92 15.99
C ALA A 143 7.06 15.40 15.92
N PRO A 144 5.84 14.95 15.59
CA PRO A 144 5.57 13.54 15.34
C PRO A 144 6.36 13.04 14.12
N LEU A 145 6.78 11.78 14.15
CA LEU A 145 7.50 11.12 13.06
C LEU A 145 6.69 9.94 12.51
N LEU A 146 6.37 9.96 11.23
CA LEU A 146 5.82 8.83 10.50
C LEU A 146 6.94 8.03 9.83
N VAL A 147 7.22 6.82 10.31
CA VAL A 147 8.18 5.90 9.69
C VAL A 147 7.45 5.04 8.67
N VAL A 148 7.92 5.05 7.42
CA VAL A 148 7.22 4.45 6.28
C VAL A 148 8.12 3.41 5.62
N HIS A 149 7.68 2.15 5.60
CA HIS A 149 8.27 1.12 4.74
C HIS A 149 7.84 1.32 3.29
N ASP A 150 8.71 0.97 2.34
CA ASP A 150 8.51 1.27 0.91
C ASP A 150 8.26 2.77 0.69
N GLY A 151 8.97 3.59 1.46
CA GLY A 151 8.72 5.02 1.57
C GLY A 151 8.87 5.80 0.26
N PRO A 152 9.96 5.61 -0.51
CA PRO A 152 10.11 6.23 -1.83
C PRO A 152 8.99 5.84 -2.78
N GLU A 153 8.55 4.58 -2.78
CA GLU A 153 7.45 4.10 -3.62
C GLU A 153 6.11 4.69 -3.18
N TYR A 154 5.83 4.77 -1.87
CA TYR A 154 4.66 5.49 -1.35
C TYR A 154 4.65 6.96 -1.79
N ASP A 155 5.80 7.62 -1.75
CA ASP A 155 5.90 9.02 -2.15
C ASP A 155 5.69 9.20 -3.66
N ALA A 156 6.35 8.36 -4.47
CA ALA A 156 6.29 8.45 -5.92
C ALA A 156 4.95 8.00 -6.52
N LEU A 157 4.34 6.93 -5.98
CA LEU A 157 3.17 6.27 -6.58
C LEU A 157 1.85 6.61 -5.87
N ALA A 158 1.92 6.96 -4.57
CA ALA A 158 0.75 7.37 -3.78
C ALA A 158 0.80 8.83 -3.34
N GLY A 159 1.85 9.59 -3.64
CA GLY A 159 1.92 11.02 -3.31
C GLY A 159 1.96 11.32 -1.82
N LEU A 160 2.58 10.45 -1.01
CA LEU A 160 2.52 10.53 0.45
C LEU A 160 2.98 11.90 1.01
N THR A 161 4.14 12.43 0.61
CA THR A 161 4.59 13.73 1.15
C THR A 161 3.71 14.89 0.67
N HIS A 162 3.16 14.79 -0.55
CA HIS A 162 2.17 15.75 -1.04
C HIS A 162 0.88 15.73 -0.22
N PHE A 163 0.38 14.54 0.14
CA PHE A 163 -0.76 14.40 1.06
C PHE A 163 -0.46 15.04 2.41
N LEU A 164 0.71 14.77 3.00
CA LEU A 164 1.10 15.34 4.29
C LEU A 164 1.20 16.87 4.21
N ASP A 165 1.82 17.43 3.17
CA ASP A 165 1.84 18.88 2.93
C ASP A 165 0.42 19.46 2.83
N ALA A 166 -0.47 18.80 2.07
CA ALA A 166 -1.86 19.24 1.90
C ALA A 166 -2.65 19.25 3.22
N MET A 167 -2.46 18.21 4.04
CA MET A 167 -3.15 18.09 5.32
C MET A 167 -2.57 19.04 6.39
N VAL A 168 -1.27 19.36 6.34
CA VAL A 168 -0.67 20.37 7.21
C VAL A 168 -1.15 21.77 6.83
N GLU A 169 -1.15 22.11 5.53
CA GLU A 169 -1.67 23.40 5.04
C GLU A 169 -3.14 23.59 5.43
N ALA A 170 -3.96 22.54 5.27
CA ALA A 170 -5.36 22.53 5.69
C ALA A 170 -5.56 22.50 7.23
N ARG A 171 -4.48 22.52 8.03
CA ARG A 171 -4.47 22.39 9.51
C ARG A 171 -5.20 21.15 10.01
N ARG A 172 -5.25 20.11 9.19
CA ARG A 172 -5.84 18.83 9.54
C ARG A 172 -4.82 17.94 10.26
N LEU A 173 -3.56 18.03 9.86
CA LEU A 173 -2.42 17.50 10.59
C LEU A 173 -1.61 18.66 11.23
N PRO A 174 -0.99 18.44 12.39
CA PRO A 174 0.04 19.36 12.87
C PRO A 174 1.28 19.25 11.97
N PRO A 175 2.18 20.26 11.98
CA PRO A 175 3.51 20.11 11.40
C PRO A 175 4.17 18.82 11.93
N MET A 176 4.64 17.98 11.02
CA MET A 176 5.19 16.66 11.35
C MET A 176 6.34 16.29 10.40
N ARG A 177 6.97 15.15 10.66
CA ARG A 177 8.05 14.58 9.85
C ARG A 177 7.68 13.19 9.35
N ALA A 178 8.32 12.77 8.28
CA ALA A 178 8.24 11.40 7.77
C ALA A 178 9.63 10.88 7.43
N ALA A 179 9.89 9.62 7.78
CA ALA A 179 11.08 8.88 7.39
C ALA A 179 10.69 7.81 6.37
N LEU A 180 11.00 8.07 5.10
CA LEU A 180 10.70 7.21 3.98
C LEU A 180 11.82 6.17 3.81
N LEU A 181 11.66 5.00 4.41
CA LEU A 181 12.66 3.93 4.37
C LEU A 181 12.57 3.18 3.04
N SER A 182 13.70 3.10 2.34
CA SER A 182 13.81 2.31 1.11
C SER A 182 13.90 0.82 1.47
N PRO A 183 13.23 -0.06 0.71
CA PRO A 183 13.46 -1.48 0.84
C PRO A 183 14.89 -1.82 0.38
N VAL A 184 15.56 -2.75 1.09
CA VAL A 184 16.89 -3.26 0.68
C VAL A 184 16.75 -4.70 0.22
N ASP A 185 16.50 -5.62 1.15
CA ASP A 185 16.11 -7.00 0.84
C ASP A 185 14.67 -7.21 1.33
N ARG A 186 13.71 -6.71 0.54
CA ARG A 186 12.31 -6.55 0.96
C ARG A 186 11.69 -7.87 1.41
N ASN A 187 11.85 -8.93 0.62
CA ASN A 187 11.26 -10.23 0.92
C ASN A 187 11.87 -10.84 2.17
N GLU A 188 13.19 -10.76 2.36
CA GLU A 188 13.82 -11.30 3.57
C GLU A 188 13.49 -10.45 4.81
N THR A 189 13.50 -9.13 4.70
CA THR A 189 13.34 -8.23 5.85
C THR A 189 11.89 -8.08 6.30
N TYR A 190 10.95 -7.91 5.36
CA TYR A 190 9.57 -7.58 5.71
C TYR A 190 8.67 -8.79 5.96
N SER A 191 9.08 -9.99 5.56
CA SER A 191 8.28 -11.22 5.71
C SER A 191 8.30 -11.78 7.14
N ALA A 192 7.94 -10.98 8.15
CA ALA A 192 7.96 -11.31 9.58
C ALA A 192 9.35 -11.74 10.11
N SER A 193 10.42 -11.07 9.67
CA SER A 193 11.78 -11.33 10.16
C SER A 193 11.99 -10.75 11.56
N THR A 194 12.30 -11.61 12.54
CA THR A 194 12.63 -11.18 13.91
C THR A 194 13.91 -10.37 13.97
N THR A 195 14.89 -10.67 13.11
CA THR A 195 16.12 -9.89 12.96
C THR A 195 15.81 -8.48 12.51
N TYR A 196 14.97 -8.33 11.47
CA TYR A 196 14.58 -7.02 10.98
C TYR A 196 13.74 -6.25 12.00
N GLY A 197 12.73 -6.87 12.61
CA GLY A 197 11.90 -6.21 13.64
C GLY A 197 12.73 -5.66 14.79
N ARG A 198 13.74 -6.42 15.26
CA ARG A 198 14.69 -5.96 16.27
C ARG A 198 15.55 -4.81 15.75
N ALA A 199 16.08 -4.91 14.53
CA ALA A 199 16.92 -3.88 13.93
C ALA A 199 16.15 -2.57 13.72
N LEU A 200 14.88 -2.66 13.33
CA LEU A 200 13.96 -1.53 13.20
C LEU A 200 13.72 -0.87 14.55
N ALA A 201 13.26 -1.64 15.54
CA ALA A 201 12.83 -1.10 16.82
C ALA A 201 13.98 -0.62 17.72
N LEU A 202 15.11 -1.31 17.72
CA LEU A 202 16.23 -1.01 18.62
C LEU A 202 17.37 -0.26 17.93
N GLY A 203 17.25 0.03 16.64
CA GLY A 203 18.32 0.67 15.87
C GLY A 203 17.81 1.76 14.94
N LEU A 204 17.03 1.41 13.91
CA LEU A 204 16.61 2.37 12.88
C LEU A 204 15.74 3.48 13.48
N VAL A 205 14.66 3.13 14.20
CA VAL A 205 13.75 4.12 14.80
C VAL A 205 14.46 5.02 15.82
N PRO A 206 15.23 4.50 16.79
CA PRO A 206 15.98 5.36 17.71
C PRO A 206 17.00 6.28 17.02
N ARG A 207 17.64 5.83 15.94
CA ARG A 207 18.60 6.66 15.19
C ARG A 207 17.91 7.78 14.43
N LEU A 208 16.77 7.50 13.80
CA LEU A 208 15.95 8.54 13.16
C LEU A 208 15.50 9.58 14.20
N ALA A 209 15.04 9.13 15.37
CA ALA A 209 14.63 10.02 16.46
C ALA A 209 15.79 10.83 17.07
N ALA A 210 17.04 10.39 16.89
CA ALA A 210 18.23 11.14 17.28
C ALA A 210 18.69 12.15 16.21
N GLU A 211 18.34 11.93 14.94
CA GLU A 211 18.65 12.86 13.85
C GLU A 211 17.74 14.09 13.82
N VAL A 212 16.50 13.96 14.30
CA VAL A 212 15.50 15.02 14.34
C VAL A 212 14.70 14.99 15.64
N PRO A 213 14.44 16.14 16.31
CA PRO A 213 13.63 16.17 17.52
C PRO A 213 12.25 15.53 17.28
N THR A 214 12.00 14.42 17.97
CA THR A 214 10.86 13.54 17.69
C THR A 214 10.03 13.34 18.94
N GLY A 215 8.72 13.60 18.83
CA GLY A 215 7.73 13.27 19.85
C GLY A 215 7.21 11.84 19.65
N ALA A 216 5.94 11.70 19.25
CA ALA A 216 5.36 10.39 18.94
C ALA A 216 5.87 9.81 17.61
N VAL A 217 6.14 8.51 17.57
CA VAL A 217 6.51 7.78 16.35
C VAL A 217 5.35 6.90 15.89
N LEU A 218 4.96 7.00 14.62
CA LEU A 218 3.96 6.15 13.98
C LEU A 218 4.62 5.24 12.93
N GLY A 219 4.12 4.04 12.76
CA GLY A 219 4.57 3.09 11.74
C GLY A 219 3.57 2.97 10.59
N MET A 220 4.05 2.98 9.35
CA MET A 220 3.22 2.82 8.16
C MET A 220 3.85 1.85 7.16
N GLY A 221 3.02 1.03 6.53
CA GLY A 221 3.47 0.13 5.47
C GLY A 221 2.31 -0.55 4.75
N ALA A 222 2.56 -0.96 3.50
CA ALA A 222 1.64 -1.79 2.72
C ALA A 222 2.16 -3.22 2.57
N SER A 223 1.27 -4.19 2.35
CA SER A 223 1.66 -5.56 2.00
C SER A 223 2.62 -6.14 3.07
N LEU A 224 3.78 -6.68 2.67
CA LEU A 224 4.83 -7.11 3.59
C LEU A 224 5.30 -5.98 4.53
N GLY A 225 5.35 -4.73 4.08
CA GLY A 225 5.77 -3.58 4.90
C GLY A 225 4.86 -3.38 6.12
N GLY A 226 3.54 -3.55 5.94
CA GLY A 226 2.58 -3.46 7.05
C GLY A 226 2.66 -4.66 8.00
N LEU A 227 2.89 -5.87 7.48
CA LEU A 227 3.21 -7.05 8.29
C LEU A 227 4.45 -6.80 9.17
N ALA A 228 5.51 -6.24 8.61
CA ALA A 228 6.75 -5.93 9.32
C ALA A 228 6.54 -4.89 10.43
N MET A 229 5.73 -3.86 10.19
CA MET A 229 5.38 -2.85 11.20
C MET A 229 4.62 -3.47 12.38
N LEU A 230 3.62 -4.30 12.11
CA LEU A 230 2.90 -5.01 13.17
C LEU A 230 3.83 -5.95 13.95
N GLN A 231 4.68 -6.69 13.24
CA GLN A 231 5.65 -7.60 13.86
C GLN A 231 6.60 -6.86 14.81
N ALA A 232 7.15 -5.71 14.38
CA ALA A 232 8.04 -4.91 15.21
C ALA A 232 7.31 -4.35 16.44
N GLN A 233 6.09 -3.81 16.28
CA GLN A 233 5.29 -3.29 17.40
C GLN A 233 4.97 -4.40 18.43
N ARG A 234 4.60 -5.59 17.95
CA ARG A 234 4.28 -6.75 18.79
C ARG A 234 5.49 -7.26 19.57
N ALA A 235 6.66 -7.30 18.93
CA ALA A 235 7.89 -7.76 19.56
C ALA A 235 8.51 -6.72 20.51
N HIS A 236 8.24 -5.43 20.24
CA HIS A 236 8.81 -4.30 20.97
C HIS A 236 7.72 -3.24 21.27
N PRO A 237 6.85 -3.49 22.26
CA PRO A 237 5.88 -2.49 22.72
C PRO A 237 6.55 -1.15 23.02
N GLY A 238 5.92 -0.06 22.62
CA GLY A 238 6.44 1.31 22.75
C GLY A 238 7.29 1.82 21.58
N VAL A 239 7.67 0.97 20.61
CA VAL A 239 8.39 1.44 19.39
C VAL A 239 7.54 2.37 18.52
N PHE A 240 6.24 2.07 18.40
CA PHE A 240 5.28 2.86 17.65
C PHE A 240 4.09 3.17 18.54
N ALA A 241 3.66 4.43 18.53
CA ALA A 241 2.49 4.94 19.22
C ALA A 241 1.19 4.76 18.40
N GLY A 242 1.29 4.39 17.12
CA GLY A 242 0.17 4.03 16.27
C GLY A 242 0.63 3.42 14.94
N LEU A 243 -0.25 2.67 14.28
CA LEU A 243 0.05 1.93 13.05
C LEU A 243 -0.96 2.20 11.92
N TYR A 244 -0.46 2.42 10.70
CA TYR A 244 -1.25 2.51 9.47
C TYR A 244 -0.85 1.38 8.52
N LEU A 245 -1.70 0.36 8.41
CA LEU A 245 -1.37 -0.95 7.82
C LEU A 245 -2.26 -1.23 6.61
N GLN A 246 -1.70 -1.15 5.40
CA GLN A 246 -2.50 -1.24 4.18
C GLN A 246 -2.32 -2.58 3.49
N SER A 247 -3.41 -3.27 3.18
CA SER A 247 -3.44 -4.56 2.50
C SER A 247 -2.38 -5.53 3.02
N SER A 248 -2.18 -5.58 4.34
CA SER A 248 -0.97 -6.17 4.92
C SER A 248 -0.99 -7.68 4.76
N SER A 249 0.13 -8.27 4.34
CA SER A 249 0.26 -9.69 3.94
C SER A 249 0.14 -10.65 5.14
N PHE A 250 -1.04 -10.72 5.75
CA PHE A 250 -1.34 -11.60 6.87
C PHE A 250 -1.67 -13.01 6.39
N PHE A 251 -0.77 -13.58 5.58
CA PHE A 251 -0.96 -14.91 5.00
C PHE A 251 -1.30 -15.93 6.07
N HIS A 252 -2.39 -16.65 5.83
CA HIS A 252 -2.98 -17.62 6.72
C HIS A 252 -3.05 -18.97 6.01
N ARG A 253 -2.54 -20.03 6.65
CA ARG A 253 -2.34 -21.34 6.00
C ARG A 253 -3.60 -21.96 5.39
N VAL A 254 -4.77 -21.63 5.92
CA VAL A 254 -6.06 -22.16 5.46
C VAL A 254 -6.71 -21.28 4.40
N LEU A 255 -6.42 -19.97 4.40
CA LEU A 255 -7.04 -19.02 3.47
C LEU A 255 -6.15 -18.78 2.24
N ASP A 256 -4.85 -19.06 2.36
CA ASP A 256 -3.84 -18.78 1.35
C ASP A 256 -2.99 -20.01 0.99
N GLU A 257 -3.62 -21.18 0.82
CA GLU A 257 -2.91 -22.38 0.35
C GLU A 257 -2.23 -22.13 -1.02
N GLN A 258 -2.88 -21.33 -1.87
CA GLN A 258 -2.38 -20.85 -3.15
C GLN A 258 -1.08 -20.02 -3.04
N GLU A 259 -0.85 -19.34 -1.92
CA GLU A 259 0.37 -18.56 -1.65
C GLU A 259 1.47 -19.41 -1.01
N SER A 260 1.29 -20.73 -0.87
CA SER A 260 2.31 -21.61 -0.26
C SER A 260 3.66 -21.61 -0.99
N GLY A 261 3.68 -21.20 -2.26
CA GLY A 261 4.89 -20.97 -3.06
C GLY A 261 5.61 -19.65 -2.76
N PHE A 262 5.01 -18.73 -2.00
CA PHE A 262 5.61 -17.44 -1.66
C PHE A 262 6.85 -17.61 -0.78
N GLU A 263 7.88 -16.81 -1.05
CA GLU A 263 9.13 -16.86 -0.31
C GLU A 263 8.88 -16.56 1.19
N ARG A 264 9.36 -17.43 2.08
CA ARG A 264 9.15 -17.31 3.54
C ARG A 264 7.68 -17.40 4.00
N PHE A 265 6.75 -17.94 3.21
CA PHE A 265 5.34 -18.16 3.59
C PHE A 265 5.19 -18.76 5.00
N SER A 266 5.94 -19.83 5.31
CA SER A 266 5.90 -20.49 6.63
C SER A 266 6.22 -19.56 7.80
N ARG A 267 7.12 -18.58 7.61
CA ARG A 267 7.51 -17.59 8.63
C ARG A 267 6.40 -16.56 8.82
N ILE A 268 5.86 -16.04 7.71
CA ILE A 268 4.71 -15.11 7.73
C ILE A 268 3.53 -15.78 8.43
N ALA A 269 3.11 -16.95 7.95
CA ALA A 269 1.97 -17.66 8.48
C ALA A 269 2.16 -18.04 9.95
N GLY A 270 3.37 -18.44 10.36
CA GLY A 270 3.68 -18.71 11.76
C GLY A 270 3.53 -17.48 12.67
N PHE A 271 3.94 -16.29 12.20
CA PHE A 271 3.73 -15.04 12.92
C PHE A 271 2.25 -14.66 12.98
N VAL A 272 1.53 -14.70 11.86
CA VAL A 272 0.09 -14.40 11.80
C VAL A 272 -0.68 -15.29 12.78
N ASP A 273 -0.47 -16.60 12.71
CA ASP A 273 -0.99 -17.59 13.64
C ASP A 273 -0.72 -17.25 15.11
N SER A 274 0.49 -16.78 15.42
CA SER A 274 0.86 -16.40 16.78
C SER A 274 0.08 -15.18 17.28
N VAL A 275 -0.19 -14.21 16.38
CA VAL A 275 -1.00 -13.04 16.71
C VAL A 275 -2.46 -13.45 16.88
N LEU A 276 -3.01 -14.27 15.98
CA LEU A 276 -4.41 -14.71 16.05
C LEU A 276 -4.75 -15.49 17.32
N ARG A 277 -3.77 -16.21 17.89
CA ARG A 277 -3.92 -16.99 19.13
C ARG A 277 -3.52 -16.24 20.40
N ALA A 278 -3.06 -14.99 20.28
CA ALA A 278 -2.59 -14.23 21.44
C ALA A 278 -3.74 -13.75 22.33
N GLY A 279 -3.47 -13.67 23.63
CA GLY A 279 -4.32 -12.98 24.60
C GLY A 279 -4.14 -11.46 24.55
N PRO A 280 -4.62 -10.73 25.58
CA PRO A 280 -4.51 -9.26 25.66
C PRO A 280 -3.10 -8.76 25.38
N ALA A 281 -3.01 -7.68 24.59
CA ALA A 281 -1.75 -7.08 24.21
C ALA A 281 -1.13 -6.29 25.36
N VAL A 282 0.20 -6.18 25.33
CA VAL A 282 0.95 -5.23 26.15
C VAL A 282 1.05 -3.93 25.36
N ASP A 283 0.64 -2.82 25.99
CA ASP A 283 0.58 -1.47 25.41
C ASP A 283 -0.08 -1.42 24.01
N PRO A 284 -1.38 -1.78 23.91
CA PRO A 284 -2.12 -1.65 22.67
C PRO A 284 -2.15 -0.19 22.20
N VAL A 285 -1.99 0.01 20.89
CA VAL A 285 -1.99 1.32 20.25
C VAL A 285 -3.13 1.46 19.24
N PRO A 286 -3.50 2.68 18.81
CA PRO A 286 -4.36 2.86 17.66
C PRO A 286 -3.77 2.20 16.40
N VAL A 287 -4.59 1.41 15.71
CA VAL A 287 -4.24 0.73 14.45
C VAL A 287 -5.34 0.99 13.43
N VAL A 288 -4.98 1.61 12.32
CA VAL A 288 -5.85 1.70 11.16
C VAL A 288 -5.33 0.75 10.10
N MET A 289 -6.23 -0.07 9.58
CA MET A 289 -5.98 -0.99 8.51
C MET A 289 -6.79 -0.58 7.29
N SER A 290 -6.26 -0.76 6.08
CA SER A 290 -7.05 -0.65 4.84
C SER A 290 -6.89 -1.87 3.96
N CYS A 291 -7.89 -2.20 3.13
CA CYS A 291 -7.77 -3.27 2.15
C CYS A 291 -8.81 -3.10 1.03
N GLY A 292 -8.42 -3.39 -0.21
CA GLY A 292 -9.34 -3.46 -1.34
C GLY A 292 -10.34 -4.60 -1.17
N VAL A 293 -11.62 -4.33 -1.45
CA VAL A 293 -12.74 -5.25 -1.18
C VAL A 293 -12.71 -6.54 -2.00
N ILE A 294 -11.98 -6.58 -3.11
CA ILE A 294 -11.81 -7.77 -3.94
C ILE A 294 -10.36 -8.30 -3.93
N GLU A 295 -9.52 -7.84 -2.99
CA GLU A 295 -8.23 -8.46 -2.77
C GLU A 295 -8.38 -9.87 -2.20
N GLU A 296 -7.50 -10.78 -2.59
CA GLU A 296 -7.37 -12.11 -1.99
C GLU A 296 -7.23 -12.06 -0.46
N ASN A 297 -6.45 -11.09 -0.01
CA ASN A 297 -6.00 -10.95 1.36
C ASN A 297 -7.01 -10.15 2.23
N VAL A 298 -8.19 -9.82 1.70
CA VAL A 298 -9.22 -9.04 2.42
C VAL A 298 -9.72 -9.79 3.66
N GLU A 299 -9.96 -11.10 3.56
CA GLU A 299 -10.43 -11.90 4.70
C GLU A 299 -9.38 -12.02 5.79
N ASN A 300 -8.10 -12.08 5.43
CA ASN A 300 -7.00 -12.06 6.39
C ASN A 300 -6.93 -10.73 7.14
N ASN A 301 -7.12 -9.60 6.45
CA ASN A 301 -7.16 -8.28 7.08
C ASN A 301 -8.39 -8.12 7.98
N ARG A 302 -9.56 -8.62 7.57
CA ARG A 302 -10.77 -8.71 8.42
C ARG A 302 -10.51 -9.54 9.68
N LEU A 303 -9.89 -10.71 9.53
CA LEU A 303 -9.56 -11.61 10.64
C LEU A 303 -8.56 -10.96 11.61
N MET A 304 -7.48 -10.38 11.09
CA MET A 304 -6.46 -9.71 11.90
C MET A 304 -7.04 -8.49 12.64
N THR A 305 -7.91 -7.70 12.00
CA THR A 305 -8.61 -6.58 12.66
C THR A 305 -9.39 -7.08 13.88
N ARG A 306 -10.19 -8.13 13.72
CA ARG A 306 -10.96 -8.72 14.85
C ARG A 306 -10.05 -9.26 15.95
N ALA A 307 -8.93 -9.89 15.58
CA ALA A 307 -7.97 -10.42 16.54
C ALA A 307 -7.31 -9.29 17.34
N LEU A 308 -6.83 -8.23 16.69
CA LEU A 308 -6.22 -7.08 17.36
C LEU A 308 -7.23 -6.34 18.25
N HIS A 309 -8.47 -6.16 17.79
CA HIS A 309 -9.55 -5.61 18.62
C HIS A 309 -9.76 -6.44 19.91
N ALA A 310 -9.86 -7.77 19.78
CA ALA A 310 -10.02 -8.67 20.92
C ALA A 310 -8.82 -8.65 21.89
N GLN A 311 -7.65 -8.23 21.40
CA GLN A 311 -6.43 -8.08 22.19
C GLN A 311 -6.30 -6.68 22.83
N GLY A 312 -7.25 -5.77 22.59
CA GLY A 312 -7.31 -4.45 23.22
C GLY A 312 -6.76 -3.29 22.39
N TYR A 313 -6.38 -3.51 21.12
CA TYR A 313 -6.02 -2.41 20.21
C TYR A 313 -7.26 -1.62 19.77
N ASP A 314 -7.16 -0.28 19.74
CA ASP A 314 -8.12 0.58 19.04
C ASP A 314 -7.94 0.38 17.53
N THR A 315 -8.70 -0.55 16.97
CA THR A 315 -8.54 -1.04 15.60
C THR A 315 -9.69 -0.64 14.72
N ARG A 316 -9.37 -0.22 13.50
CA ARG A 316 -10.35 0.09 12.45
C ARG A 316 -9.89 -0.46 11.12
N LEU A 317 -10.77 -1.19 10.43
CA LEU A 317 -10.57 -1.58 9.03
C LEU A 317 -11.33 -0.63 8.10
N VAL A 318 -10.67 -0.19 7.04
CA VAL A 318 -11.22 0.65 5.97
C VAL A 318 -11.17 -0.16 4.68
N GLU A 319 -12.32 -0.54 4.16
CA GLU A 319 -12.40 -1.27 2.90
C GLU A 319 -12.74 -0.32 1.76
N ASN A 320 -11.94 -0.36 0.68
CA ASN A 320 -12.11 0.50 -0.49
C ASN A 320 -12.42 -0.34 -1.74
N ARG A 321 -13.18 0.25 -2.68
CA ARG A 321 -13.57 -0.39 -3.95
C ARG A 321 -12.42 -0.39 -4.96
N ASP A 322 -11.32 -1.02 -4.58
CA ASP A 322 -10.09 -1.19 -5.36
C ASP A 322 -9.49 -2.58 -5.02
N VAL A 323 -8.26 -2.79 -5.45
CA VAL A 323 -7.40 -3.95 -5.24
C VAL A 323 -6.08 -3.50 -4.59
N HIS A 324 -5.05 -4.35 -4.68
CA HIS A 324 -3.73 -4.16 -4.11
C HIS A 324 -2.87 -3.13 -4.90
N THR A 325 -3.33 -1.87 -5.00
CA THR A 325 -2.66 -0.80 -5.77
C THR A 325 -2.26 0.39 -4.89
N TYR A 326 -1.17 1.08 -5.27
CA TYR A 326 -0.76 2.33 -4.60
C TYR A 326 -1.83 3.41 -4.68
N THR A 327 -2.58 3.48 -5.77
CA THR A 327 -3.71 4.41 -5.89
C THR A 327 -4.85 4.02 -4.95
N GLY A 328 -5.18 2.72 -4.83
CA GLY A 328 -6.15 2.26 -3.83
C GLY A 328 -5.72 2.62 -2.41
N TRP A 329 -4.44 2.45 -2.08
CA TRP A 329 -3.88 2.85 -0.78
C TRP A 329 -3.93 4.36 -0.55
N ARG A 330 -3.53 5.15 -1.56
CA ARG A 330 -3.58 6.61 -1.57
C ARG A 330 -4.96 7.13 -1.20
N ASP A 331 -5.99 6.55 -1.80
CA ASP A 331 -7.36 7.04 -1.67
C ASP A 331 -7.94 6.81 -0.27
N THR A 332 -7.29 5.96 0.53
CA THR A 332 -7.65 5.76 1.94
C THR A 332 -6.94 6.71 2.91
N PHE A 333 -5.92 7.49 2.51
CA PHE A 333 -5.19 8.36 3.44
C PHE A 333 -6.10 9.37 4.15
N ASP A 334 -7.06 9.93 3.42
CA ASP A 334 -8.04 10.88 3.95
C ASP A 334 -9.38 10.18 4.19
N PRO A 335 -9.97 10.22 5.40
CA PRO A 335 -9.48 10.86 6.63
C PRO A 335 -8.60 9.95 7.50
N ASN A 336 -8.33 8.73 7.06
CA ASN A 336 -7.96 7.66 7.98
C ASN A 336 -6.56 7.83 8.60
N LEU A 337 -5.56 8.28 7.84
CA LEU A 337 -4.24 8.61 8.37
C LEU A 337 -4.26 9.88 9.24
N VAL A 338 -5.09 10.87 8.86
CA VAL A 338 -5.30 12.09 9.67
C VAL A 338 -5.87 11.74 11.04
N ASP A 339 -6.92 10.92 11.06
CA ASP A 339 -7.60 10.51 12.29
C ASP A 339 -6.73 9.62 13.17
N LEU A 340 -5.87 8.78 12.57
CA LEU A 340 -4.87 8.02 13.31
C LEU A 340 -3.89 8.95 14.03
N VAL A 341 -3.25 9.88 13.30
CA VAL A 341 -2.27 10.81 13.87
C VAL A 341 -2.90 11.63 14.99
N ARG A 342 -4.11 12.17 14.78
CA ARG A 342 -4.83 12.92 15.80
C ARG A 342 -5.10 12.11 17.06
N ARG A 343 -5.57 10.86 16.93
CA ARG A 343 -5.80 9.97 18.07
C ARG A 343 -4.53 9.71 18.86
N VAL A 344 -3.42 9.45 18.18
CA VAL A 344 -2.12 9.24 18.83
C VAL A 344 -1.69 10.47 19.65
N LEU A 345 -1.86 11.68 19.10
CA LEU A 345 -1.41 12.91 19.75
C LEU A 345 -2.35 13.40 20.87
N GLN A 346 -3.63 13.07 20.79
CA GLN A 346 -4.60 13.38 21.85
C GLN A 346 -4.49 12.41 23.03
N GLY A 347 -3.89 11.23 22.81
CA GLY A 347 -3.81 10.16 23.80
C GLY A 347 -5.15 9.42 23.96
N PRO A 348 -5.23 8.43 24.86
CA PRO A 348 -6.45 7.70 25.12
C PRO A 348 -7.56 8.67 25.54
N SER A 349 -8.65 8.72 24.80
CA SER A 349 -9.86 9.38 25.28
C SER A 349 -10.37 8.57 26.46
N HIS A 350 -10.12 9.05 27.68
CA HIS A 350 -10.83 8.55 28.87
C HIS A 350 -12.29 8.97 28.72
N ALA A 351 -13.09 8.14 28.05
CA ALA A 351 -14.53 8.22 28.16
C ALA A 351 -14.86 7.93 29.64
N ALA A 352 -15.35 8.96 30.34
CA ALA A 352 -15.84 8.90 31.71
C ALA A 352 -17.17 8.15 31.79
#